data_AF-A0A6I2MJ49-F1
#
_entry.id   AF-A0A6I2MJ49-F1
#
_cell.length_a   1.000
_cell.length_b   1.000
_cell.length_c   1.000
_cell.angle_alpha   90.00
_cell.angle_beta   90.00
_cell.angle_gamma   90.00
#
_symmetry.space_group_name_H-M   'P 1'
#
loop_
_entity.id
_entity.type
_entity.pdbx_description
1 polymer ?
#
loop_
_entity_poly.entity_id
_entity_poly.type
_entity_poly.pdbx_seq_one_letter_code
_entity_poly.pdbx_strand_id
1 'polypeptide(L)'
;MYKQLFFLFLILMVTPQISKAQKSDSPIWAKFNITRAITGNKDSSKELVRAGAYTAFYTKKNNDTLYMANVFSKRSSESYGPIDNIKIIRKSNGKEFKYEGVVFSFEWHYKNSYDDEQGVARVNVILVKDKPKGSAFAMKLLTEDNQFLEYEGEVEGVVNDRIFEYLEEKNHSAENL
;
A
#
# COMPACT_ATOMS: atom_id res chain seq x y z
N MET A 1 57.25 25.15 8.44
CA MET A 1 55.98 25.69 7.90
C MET A 1 54.99 24.63 7.38
N TYR A 2 55.08 23.34 7.78
CA TYR A 2 54.15 22.29 7.32
C TYR A 2 53.38 21.56 8.44
N LYS A 3 53.69 21.82 9.72
CA LYS A 3 53.02 21.13 10.84
C LYS A 3 51.64 21.70 11.23
N GLN A 4 51.31 22.91 10.80
CA GLN A 4 49.96 23.49 11.03
C GLN A 4 48.98 23.20 9.89
N LEU A 5 49.47 22.79 8.71
CA LEU A 5 48.61 22.45 7.58
C LEU A 5 47.99 21.05 7.70
N PHE A 6 48.60 20.16 8.49
CA PHE A 6 48.09 18.80 8.70
C PHE A 6 46.84 18.77 9.60
N PHE A 7 46.73 19.73 10.53
CA PHE A 7 45.58 19.81 11.44
C PHE A 7 44.30 20.34 10.77
N LEU A 8 44.43 21.12 9.68
CA LEU A 8 43.27 21.63 8.94
C LEU A 8 42.61 20.56 8.08
N PHE A 9 43.33 19.51 7.69
CA PHE A 9 42.79 18.42 6.87
C PHE A 9 42.03 17.36 7.71
N LEU A 10 42.33 17.25 9.01
CA LEU A 10 41.69 16.27 9.90
C LEU A 10 40.27 16.70 10.34
N ILE A 11 39.96 17.99 10.28
CA ILE A 11 38.65 18.54 10.70
C ILE A 11 37.59 18.45 9.56
N LEU A 12 38.00 18.21 8.32
CA LEU A 12 37.10 18.10 7.16
C LEU A 12 36.54 16.68 6.92
N MET A 13 36.97 15.67 7.68
CA MET A 13 36.48 14.28 7.54
C MET A 13 35.37 13.88 8.52
N VAL A 14 34.92 14.78 9.39
CA VAL A 14 33.76 14.52 10.26
C VAL A 14 32.59 15.36 9.77
N THR A 15 32.14 15.11 8.55
CA THR A 15 30.73 15.35 8.27
C THR A 15 29.98 14.20 8.92
N PRO A 16 29.08 14.44 9.89
CA PRO A 16 28.10 13.42 10.20
C PRO A 16 27.37 13.18 8.87
N GLN A 17 27.51 11.98 8.31
CA GLN A 17 26.52 11.44 7.40
C GLN A 17 25.23 11.38 8.23
N ILE A 18 24.50 12.49 8.24
CA ILE A 18 23.11 12.53 8.68
C ILE A 18 22.37 11.77 7.58
N SER A 19 22.50 10.44 7.63
CA SER A 19 21.62 9.53 6.93
C SER A 19 20.23 9.95 7.33
N LYS A 20 19.51 10.54 6.38
CA LYS A 20 18.11 10.87 6.54
C LYS A 20 17.37 9.58 6.79
N ALA A 21 17.22 9.19 8.05
CA ALA A 21 16.03 8.51 8.51
C ALA A 21 14.90 9.55 8.48
N GLN A 22 14.57 10.08 7.30
CA GLN A 22 13.24 10.62 7.07
C GLN A 22 12.34 9.39 7.08
N LYS A 23 11.96 8.97 8.29
CA LYS A 23 10.71 8.26 8.51
C LYS A 23 9.68 9.16 7.84
N SER A 24 9.27 8.84 6.62
CA SER A 24 8.31 9.67 5.93
C SER A 24 7.06 9.59 6.79
N ASP A 25 6.66 10.70 7.41
CA ASP A 25 5.36 10.86 8.06
C ASP A 25 4.26 10.89 6.99
N SER A 26 4.27 9.88 6.12
CA SER A 26 3.25 9.62 5.11
C SER A 26 2.04 9.10 5.89
N PRO A 27 0.92 9.85 5.92
CA PRO A 27 -0.24 9.40 6.67
C PRO A 27 -0.75 8.10 6.04
N ILE A 28 -0.69 7.02 6.81
CA ILE A 28 -1.31 5.74 6.44
C ILE A 28 -2.81 5.93 6.63
N TRP A 29 -3.57 5.77 5.56
CA TRP A 29 -5.02 5.89 5.57
C TRP A 29 -5.69 4.54 5.88
N ALA A 30 -5.08 3.43 5.46
CA ALA A 30 -5.54 2.10 5.82
C ALA A 30 -4.38 1.11 5.81
N LYS A 31 -4.40 0.15 6.74
CA LYS A 31 -3.47 -0.98 6.79
C LYS A 31 -4.25 -2.27 7.02
N PHE A 32 -3.96 -3.29 6.21
CA PHE A 32 -4.63 -4.57 6.22
C PHE A 32 -3.62 -5.69 6.36
N ASN A 33 -3.64 -6.40 7.49
CA ASN A 33 -2.80 -7.59 7.68
C ASN A 33 -3.39 -8.76 6.90
N ILE A 34 -2.57 -9.40 6.07
CA ILE A 34 -3.02 -10.50 5.21
C ILE A 34 -3.20 -11.77 6.04
N THR A 35 -4.40 -12.33 6.01
CA THR A 35 -4.77 -13.57 6.74
C THR A 35 -4.98 -14.75 5.80
N ARG A 36 -5.39 -14.48 4.55
CA ARG A 36 -5.51 -15.47 3.47
C ARG A 36 -4.86 -14.92 2.20
N ALA A 37 -4.15 -15.79 1.49
CA ALA A 37 -3.53 -15.46 0.22
C ALA A 37 -3.57 -16.63 -0.78
N ILE A 38 -3.89 -16.31 -2.02
CA ILE A 38 -3.73 -17.20 -3.17
C ILE A 38 -2.80 -16.54 -4.17
N THR A 39 -1.78 -17.27 -4.62
CA THR A 39 -0.87 -16.84 -5.69
C THR A 39 -1.01 -17.81 -6.85
N GLY A 40 -1.48 -17.31 -7.99
CA GLY A 40 -1.97 -18.15 -9.09
C GLY A 40 -3.11 -19.04 -8.62
N ASN A 41 -2.87 -20.35 -8.58
CA ASN A 41 -3.84 -21.36 -8.12
C ASN A 41 -3.42 -22.04 -6.81
N LYS A 42 -2.44 -21.48 -6.09
CA LYS A 42 -1.88 -22.10 -4.88
C LYS A 42 -2.16 -21.24 -3.65
N ASP A 43 -2.62 -21.89 -2.59
CA ASP A 43 -2.73 -21.26 -1.27
C ASP A 43 -1.33 -20.93 -0.72
N SER A 44 -1.06 -19.64 -0.56
CA SER A 44 0.17 -19.06 -0.03
C SER A 44 -0.04 -18.43 1.35
N SER A 45 -1.21 -18.59 1.97
CA SER A 45 -1.62 -17.94 3.22
C SER A 45 -0.61 -18.13 4.36
N LYS A 46 -0.19 -19.38 4.61
CA LYS A 46 0.78 -19.69 5.68
C LYS A 46 2.12 -19.00 5.48
N GLU A 47 2.55 -18.85 4.22
CA GLU A 47 3.80 -18.19 3.90
C GLU A 47 3.70 -16.68 4.14
N LEU A 48 2.64 -16.04 3.62
CA LEU A 48 2.44 -14.60 3.75
C LEU A 48 2.20 -14.17 5.20
N VAL A 49 1.42 -14.94 5.96
CA VAL A 49 1.24 -14.71 7.41
C VAL A 49 2.57 -14.80 8.15
N ARG A 50 3.40 -15.80 7.83
CA ARG A 50 4.75 -15.92 8.44
C ARG A 50 5.64 -14.75 8.08
N ALA A 51 5.57 -14.28 6.82
CA ALA A 51 6.31 -13.12 6.33
C ALA A 51 5.84 -11.78 6.94
N GLY A 52 4.74 -11.77 7.70
CA GLY A 52 4.16 -10.54 8.25
C GLY A 52 3.65 -9.64 7.13
N ALA A 53 2.98 -10.23 6.15
CA ALA A 53 2.45 -9.55 4.99
C ALA A 53 1.30 -8.60 5.35
N TYR A 54 1.34 -7.38 4.83
CA TYR A 54 0.23 -6.43 4.89
C TYR A 54 0.15 -5.59 3.62
N THR A 55 -1.05 -5.10 3.34
CA THR A 55 -1.29 -4.06 2.33
C THR A 55 -1.60 -2.74 3.03
N ALA A 56 -1.04 -1.63 2.55
CA ALA A 56 -1.32 -0.31 3.09
C ALA A 56 -1.65 0.71 2.00
N PHE A 57 -2.60 1.58 2.29
CA PHE A 57 -2.92 2.76 1.49
C PHE A 57 -2.44 4.00 2.23
N TYR A 58 -1.74 4.88 1.54
CA TYR A 58 -1.12 6.06 2.14
C TYR A 58 -0.97 7.20 1.14
N THR A 59 -0.72 8.41 1.63
CA THR A 59 -0.28 9.52 0.77
C THR A 59 1.12 9.98 1.17
N LYS A 60 1.80 10.65 0.24
CA LYS A 60 3.08 11.31 0.56
C LYS A 60 2.80 12.73 1.05
N LYS A 61 3.67 13.26 1.89
CA LYS A 61 3.57 14.64 2.38
C LYS A 61 3.44 15.62 1.19
N ASN A 62 2.46 16.51 1.25
CA ASN A 62 2.14 17.50 0.21
C ASN A 62 1.75 16.91 -1.16
N ASN A 63 1.24 15.67 -1.19
CA ASN A 63 0.72 15.06 -2.40
C ASN A 63 -0.62 14.38 -2.09
N ASP A 64 -1.65 14.73 -2.85
CA ASP A 64 -2.99 14.12 -2.74
C ASP A 64 -3.10 12.80 -3.53
N THR A 65 -2.02 12.38 -4.20
CA THR A 65 -1.95 11.08 -4.86
C THR A 65 -1.99 9.98 -3.81
N LEU A 66 -2.95 9.07 -3.97
CA LEU A 66 -3.03 7.84 -3.19
C LEU A 66 -1.98 6.85 -3.67
N TYR A 67 -1.31 6.20 -2.73
CA TYR A 67 -0.33 5.14 -2.97
C TYR A 67 -0.80 3.86 -2.31
N MET A 68 -0.34 2.73 -2.85
CA MET A 68 -0.47 1.42 -2.24
C MET A 68 0.91 0.80 -2.03
N ALA A 69 1.05 0.05 -0.96
CA ALA A 69 2.19 -0.84 -0.71
C ALA A 69 1.72 -2.24 -0.31
N ASN A 70 2.42 -3.25 -0.83
CA ASN A 70 2.41 -4.62 -0.31
C ASN A 70 3.75 -4.85 0.40
N VAL A 71 3.71 -5.14 1.70
CA VAL A 71 4.91 -5.22 2.53
C VAL A 71 5.01 -6.58 3.19
N PHE A 72 6.18 -7.21 3.10
CA PHE A 72 6.54 -8.44 3.78
C PHE A 72 7.54 -8.13 4.90
N SER A 73 7.02 -7.61 6.02
CA SER A 73 7.83 -6.99 7.08
C SER A 73 8.96 -7.88 7.61
N LYS A 74 8.74 -9.19 7.77
CA LYS A 74 9.77 -10.13 8.27
C LYS A 74 10.77 -10.57 7.20
N ARG A 75 10.54 -10.21 5.94
CA ARG A 75 11.48 -10.42 4.82
C ARG A 75 12.18 -9.12 4.40
N SER A 76 11.86 -7.99 5.05
CA SER A 76 12.39 -6.67 4.69
C SER A 76 12.22 -6.34 3.21
N SER A 77 11.07 -6.74 2.63
CA SER A 77 10.76 -6.51 1.23
C SER A 77 9.38 -5.90 1.07
N GLU A 78 9.24 -5.07 0.03
CA GLU A 78 7.97 -4.42 -0.30
C GLU A 78 7.86 -4.14 -1.80
N SER A 79 6.63 -4.00 -2.26
CA SER A 79 6.26 -3.40 -3.53
C SER A 79 5.42 -2.17 -3.24
N TYR A 80 5.70 -1.03 -3.86
CA TYR A 80 5.03 0.24 -3.56
C TYR A 80 4.85 1.08 -4.81
N GLY A 81 3.81 1.92 -4.84
CA GLY A 81 3.48 2.64 -6.06
C GLY A 81 2.28 3.56 -5.96
N PRO A 82 2.18 4.61 -6.81
CA PRO A 82 0.97 5.42 -6.90
C PRO A 82 -0.18 4.61 -7.51
N ILE A 83 -1.39 5.05 -7.19
CA ILE A 83 -2.65 4.54 -7.71
C ILE A 83 -3.27 5.59 -8.64
N ASP A 84 -3.78 5.14 -9.79
CA ASP A 84 -4.55 5.94 -10.73
C ASP A 84 -5.79 5.18 -11.24
N ASN A 85 -6.56 5.84 -12.11
CA ASN A 85 -7.72 5.25 -12.78
C ASN A 85 -8.71 4.56 -11.83
N ILE A 86 -8.92 5.17 -10.65
CA ILE A 86 -9.85 4.67 -9.64
C ILE A 86 -11.28 4.74 -10.17
N LYS A 87 -11.98 3.60 -10.11
CA LYS A 87 -13.38 3.45 -10.52
C LYS A 87 -14.16 2.81 -9.37
N ILE A 88 -15.19 3.50 -8.87
CA ILE A 88 -16.13 2.87 -7.94
C ILE A 88 -17.06 1.98 -8.76
N ILE A 89 -17.05 0.68 -8.45
CA ILE A 89 -17.87 -0.32 -9.14
C ILE A 89 -19.24 -0.43 -8.45
N ARG A 90 -19.25 -0.48 -7.12
CA ARG A 90 -20.49 -0.54 -6.30
C ARG A 90 -20.24 0.03 -4.90
N LYS A 91 -21.21 0.79 -4.39
CA LYS A 91 -21.38 0.98 -2.94
C LYS A 91 -22.28 -0.17 -2.45
N SER A 92 -21.77 -1.03 -1.58
CA SER A 92 -22.59 -2.11 -1.00
C SER A 92 -23.36 -1.57 0.19
N ASN A 93 -24.67 -1.73 0.18
CA ASN A 93 -25.58 -1.36 1.27
C ASN A 93 -25.75 -2.49 2.32
N GLY A 94 -24.74 -3.35 2.48
CA GLY A 94 -24.77 -4.43 3.47
C GLY A 94 -25.68 -5.61 3.18
N LYS A 95 -26.48 -5.63 2.11
CA LYS A 95 -27.35 -6.78 1.80
C LYS A 95 -26.62 -7.95 1.14
N GLU A 96 -25.66 -7.69 0.26
CA GLU A 96 -24.93 -8.73 -0.50
C GLU A 96 -23.74 -9.28 0.30
N PHE A 97 -23.06 -8.43 1.08
CA PHE A 97 -21.86 -8.79 1.84
C PHE A 97 -22.05 -8.72 3.36
N LYS A 98 -23.31 -8.64 3.85
CA LYS A 98 -23.69 -8.48 5.26
C LYS A 98 -23.23 -7.16 5.93
N TYR A 99 -22.38 -6.37 5.26
CA TYR A 99 -21.76 -5.15 5.78
C TYR A 99 -21.65 -4.07 4.70
N GLU A 100 -21.75 -2.80 5.10
CA GLU A 100 -21.52 -1.67 4.20
C GLU A 100 -20.06 -1.61 3.77
N GLY A 101 -19.83 -1.31 2.50
CA GLY A 101 -18.49 -1.26 1.93
C GLY A 101 -18.43 -0.65 0.54
N VAL A 102 -17.22 -0.42 0.06
CA VAL A 102 -16.95 0.13 -1.27
C VAL A 102 -16.20 -0.91 -2.08
N VAL A 103 -16.75 -1.23 -3.25
CA VAL A 103 -16.10 -2.03 -4.29
C VAL A 103 -15.54 -1.07 -5.32
N PHE A 104 -14.23 -1.10 -5.52
CA PHE A 104 -13.56 -0.22 -6.46
C PHE A 104 -12.41 -0.94 -7.15
N SER A 105 -12.03 -0.45 -8.33
CA SER A 105 -10.86 -0.90 -9.04
C SER A 105 -9.94 0.27 -9.38
N PHE A 106 -8.68 -0.04 -9.63
CA PHE A 106 -7.67 0.94 -9.98
C PHE A 106 -6.48 0.29 -10.68
N GLU A 107 -5.61 1.14 -11.22
CA GLU A 107 -4.31 0.76 -11.75
C GLU A 107 -3.23 1.13 -10.71
N TRP A 108 -2.31 0.18 -10.47
CA TRP A 108 -1.26 0.32 -9.46
C TRP A 108 0.10 0.22 -10.12
N HIS A 109 0.83 1.34 -10.12
CA HIS A 109 2.16 1.46 -10.72
C HIS A 109 3.22 1.05 -9.70
N TYR A 110 3.44 -0.25 -9.52
CA TYR A 110 4.30 -0.78 -8.48
C TYR A 110 5.78 -0.75 -8.86
N LYS A 111 6.63 -0.60 -7.85
CA LYS A 111 8.06 -0.90 -7.88
C LYS A 111 8.43 -1.80 -6.70
N ASN A 112 9.18 -2.85 -6.97
CA ASN A 112 9.67 -3.79 -5.97
C ASN A 112 10.98 -3.31 -5.35
N SER A 113 11.16 -3.59 -4.06
CA SER A 113 12.40 -3.31 -3.34
C SER A 113 13.45 -4.42 -3.44
N TYR A 114 13.09 -5.59 -3.97
CA TYR A 114 13.88 -6.84 -3.86
C TYR A 114 14.50 -7.32 -5.18
N ASP A 115 13.98 -6.88 -6.32
CA ASP A 115 14.48 -7.20 -7.66
C ASP A 115 14.46 -5.99 -8.62
N ASP A 116 14.12 -4.80 -8.11
CA ASP A 116 13.92 -3.56 -8.89
C ASP A 116 12.89 -3.66 -10.03
N GLU A 117 12.09 -4.74 -10.09
CA GLU A 117 11.01 -4.87 -11.08
C GLU A 117 9.90 -3.85 -10.81
N GLN A 118 9.29 -3.36 -11.88
CA GLN A 118 8.20 -2.40 -11.85
C GLN A 118 7.22 -2.65 -12.98
N GLY A 119 5.98 -2.22 -12.80
CA GLY A 119 4.93 -2.40 -13.79
C GLY A 119 3.59 -1.86 -13.32
N VAL A 120 2.53 -2.17 -14.08
CA VAL A 120 1.16 -1.74 -13.76
C VAL A 120 0.28 -2.96 -13.48
N ALA A 121 -0.25 -3.04 -12.26
CA ALA A 121 -1.22 -4.07 -11.90
C ALA A 121 -2.64 -3.49 -11.89
N ARG A 122 -3.60 -4.23 -12.44
CA ARG A 122 -5.03 -3.95 -12.26
C ARG A 122 -5.48 -4.55 -10.94
N VAL A 123 -6.04 -3.72 -10.06
CA VAL A 123 -6.43 -4.13 -8.72
C VAL A 123 -7.93 -3.94 -8.54
N ASN A 124 -8.59 -4.94 -7.97
CA ASN A 124 -9.98 -4.86 -7.52
C ASN A 124 -10.00 -5.03 -6.01
N VAL A 125 -10.64 -4.10 -5.30
CA VAL A 125 -10.70 -4.07 -3.84
C VAL A 125 -12.15 -4.03 -3.38
N ILE A 126 -12.42 -4.78 -2.32
CA ILE A 126 -13.62 -4.68 -1.50
C ILE A 126 -13.16 -4.24 -0.11
N LEU A 127 -13.58 -3.05 0.30
CA LEU A 127 -13.25 -2.47 1.60
C LEU A 127 -14.53 -2.39 2.43
N VAL A 128 -14.56 -3.10 3.55
CA VAL A 128 -15.73 -3.23 4.42
C VAL A 128 -15.57 -2.29 5.62
N LYS A 129 -16.54 -1.41 5.84
CA LYS A 129 -16.45 -0.32 6.83
C LYS A 129 -16.67 -0.79 8.27
N ASP A 130 -17.70 -1.61 8.50
CA ASP A 130 -18.15 -1.95 9.87
C ASP A 130 -18.30 -3.46 10.08
N LYS A 131 -17.17 -4.15 10.30
CA LYS A 131 -17.19 -5.59 10.63
C LYS A 131 -16.90 -5.84 12.11
N PRO A 132 -17.79 -6.50 12.88
CA PRO A 132 -17.57 -6.77 14.30
C PRO A 132 -16.52 -7.87 14.57
N LYS A 133 -16.27 -8.82 13.63
CA LYS A 133 -15.15 -9.81 13.61
C LYS A 133 -14.89 -10.36 12.20
N GLY A 134 -13.62 -10.44 11.74
CA GLY A 134 -13.14 -11.12 10.51
C GLY A 134 -12.67 -10.20 9.37
N SER A 135 -12.38 -10.74 8.17
CA SER A 135 -11.78 -10.00 7.02
C SER A 135 -12.55 -8.73 6.65
N ALA A 136 -11.91 -7.57 6.78
CA ALA A 136 -12.45 -6.25 6.43
C ALA A 136 -11.95 -5.77 5.04
N PHE A 137 -11.14 -6.60 4.39
CA PHE A 137 -10.51 -6.33 3.12
C PHE A 137 -10.41 -7.60 2.29
N ALA A 138 -10.81 -7.51 1.03
CA ALA A 138 -10.49 -8.49 0.01
C ALA A 138 -9.94 -7.77 -1.20
N MET A 139 -8.87 -8.31 -1.80
CA MET A 139 -8.20 -7.69 -2.93
C MET A 139 -7.78 -8.75 -3.94
N LYS A 140 -7.96 -8.43 -5.22
CA LYS A 140 -7.49 -9.23 -6.35
C LYS A 140 -6.57 -8.37 -7.19
N LEU A 141 -5.34 -8.82 -7.40
CA LEU A 141 -4.37 -8.19 -8.27
C LEU A 141 -4.19 -9.04 -9.53
N LEU A 142 -4.16 -8.38 -10.67
CA LEU A 142 -3.80 -8.97 -11.96
C LEU A 142 -2.67 -8.12 -12.55
N THR A 143 -1.48 -8.69 -12.60
CA THR A 143 -0.29 -8.08 -13.21
C THR A 143 -0.32 -8.20 -14.73
N GLU A 144 0.58 -7.49 -15.41
CA GLU A 144 0.68 -7.48 -16.89
C GLU A 144 0.99 -8.86 -17.48
N ASP A 145 1.75 -9.68 -16.76
CA ASP A 145 2.08 -11.07 -17.12
C ASP A 145 0.96 -12.07 -16.77
N ASN A 146 -0.24 -11.57 -16.45
CA ASN A 146 -1.41 -12.35 -16.03
C ASN A 146 -1.19 -13.18 -14.76
N GLN A 147 -0.21 -12.84 -13.91
CA GLN A 147 -0.16 -13.40 -12.58
C GLN A 147 -1.28 -12.83 -11.73
N PHE A 148 -1.88 -13.72 -10.95
CA PHE A 148 -3.04 -13.42 -10.15
C PHE A 148 -2.74 -13.60 -8.67
N LEU A 149 -3.08 -12.60 -7.87
CA LEU A 149 -2.96 -12.66 -6.42
C LEU A 149 -4.30 -12.29 -5.78
N GLU A 150 -4.79 -13.14 -4.89
CA GLU A 150 -5.94 -12.82 -4.03
C GLU A 150 -5.48 -12.68 -2.59
N TYR A 151 -5.85 -11.59 -1.95
CA TYR A 151 -5.67 -11.39 -0.51
C TYR A 151 -7.01 -11.22 0.18
N GLU A 152 -7.10 -11.78 1.39
CA GLU A 152 -8.03 -11.29 2.40
C GLU A 152 -7.24 -10.85 3.62
N GLY A 153 -7.72 -9.80 4.26
CA GLY A 153 -7.04 -9.25 5.43
C GLY A 153 -7.98 -8.61 6.44
N GLU A 154 -7.43 -8.43 7.63
CA GLU A 154 -8.06 -7.72 8.74
C GLU A 154 -7.45 -6.32 8.85
N VAL A 155 -8.28 -5.33 9.18
CA VAL A 155 -7.82 -3.96 9.43
C VAL A 155 -6.93 -3.96 10.67
N GLU A 156 -5.77 -3.31 10.56
CA GLU A 156 -4.97 -2.95 11.72
C GLU A 156 -5.34 -1.54 12.18
N GLY A 157 -5.93 -1.43 13.37
CA GLY A 157 -6.36 -0.15 13.93
C GLY A 157 -7.69 0.34 13.34
N VAL A 158 -7.76 1.61 12.99
CA VAL A 158 -8.96 2.27 12.43
C VAL A 158 -8.65 2.70 11.00
N VAL A 159 -9.51 2.35 10.05
CA VAL A 159 -9.44 2.91 8.69
C VAL A 159 -9.74 4.40 8.78
N ASN A 160 -8.86 5.23 8.23
CA ASN A 160 -9.06 6.67 8.21
C ASN A 160 -10.22 6.99 7.24
N ASP A 161 -11.25 7.67 7.72
CA ASP A 161 -12.44 8.03 6.91
C ASP A 161 -12.08 8.77 5.61
N ARG A 162 -10.94 9.47 5.59
CA ARG A 162 -10.39 10.15 4.41
C ARG A 162 -10.22 9.24 3.20
N ILE A 163 -9.98 7.93 3.38
CA ILE A 163 -9.92 7.01 2.23
C ILE A 163 -11.27 6.92 1.52
N PHE A 164 -12.38 6.92 2.27
CA PHE A 164 -13.72 6.85 1.69
C PHE A 164 -14.08 8.18 1.03
N GLU A 165 -13.81 9.30 1.68
CA GLU A 165 -14.00 10.64 1.11
C GLU A 165 -13.25 10.80 -0.21
N TYR A 166 -11.97 10.41 -0.24
CA TYR A 166 -11.15 10.47 -1.45
C TYR A 166 -11.72 9.62 -2.59
N LEU A 167 -12.21 8.41 -2.30
CA LEU A 167 -12.84 7.56 -3.31
C LEU A 167 -14.11 8.22 -3.86
N GLU A 168 -14.92 8.84 -3.01
CA GLU A 168 -16.15 9.54 -3.41
C GLU A 168 -15.87 10.76 -4.30
N GLU A 169 -14.88 11.59 -3.95
CA GLU A 169 -14.43 12.73 -4.77
C GLU A 169 -14.00 12.30 -6.17
N LYS A 170 -13.24 11.20 -6.27
CA LYS A 170 -12.79 10.67 -7.58
C LYS A 170 -13.94 10.13 -8.41
N ASN A 171 -14.95 9.53 -7.80
CA ASN A 171 -16.13 9.06 -8.52
C ASN A 171 -16.94 10.22 -9.11
N HIS A 172 -17.22 11.26 -8.33
CA HIS A 172 -17.95 12.44 -8.82
C HIS A 172 -17.20 13.18 -9.93
N SER A 173 -15.86 13.21 -9.88
CA SER A 173 -15.05 13.80 -10.94
C SER A 173 -15.15 13.03 -12.27
N ALA A 174 -15.37 11.71 -12.22
CA ALA A 174 -15.50 10.86 -13.41
C ALA A 174 -16.90 10.90 -14.04
N GLU A 175 -17.96 11.16 -13.27
CA GLU A 175 -19.35 11.25 -13.76
C GLU A 175 -19.66 12.59 -14.47
N ASN A 176 -18.84 13.62 -14.28
CA ASN A 176 -19.04 14.97 -14.81
C ASN A 176 -18.22 15.27 -16.09
N LEU A 177 -17.64 14.25 -16.72
CA LEU A 177 -16.88 14.32 -17.98
C LEU A 177 -17.62 13.58 -19.10
#